data_AF-A0A7W1XQC8-F1
#
_entry.id   AF-A0A7W1XQC8-F1
#
_cell.length_a   1.000
_cell.length_b   1.000
_cell.length_c   1.000
_cell.angle_alpha   90.00
_cell.angle_beta   90.00
_cell.angle_gamma   90.00
#
_symmetry.space_group_name_H-M   'P 1'
#
loop_
_entity.id
_entity.type
_entity.pdbx_description
1 polymer ?
#
loop_
_entity_poly.entity_id
_entity_poly.type
_entity_poly.pdbx_seq_one_letter_code
_entity_poly.pdbx_strand_id
1 'polypeptide(L)'
;MYQNEEMDGLGVDIYVRALKAEGLEIKKPGSSPLHMLPLFQTLNDGIYQGGWPRRSPYAEREIVYKNGDLPVSEAYYSKALSLPTFTSPEDKKIIEQYSSAFRKVYENRAELINYQNSLPTISDWGKE
;
A
#
# COMPACT_ATOMS: atom_id res chain seq x y z
N MET A 1 4.47 7.06 8.60
CA MET A 1 4.37 5.99 7.58
C MET A 1 4.78 4.69 8.24
N TYR A 2 4.35 3.55 7.73
CA TYR A 2 4.75 2.26 8.29
C TYR A 2 6.22 1.96 7.99
N GLN A 3 6.97 1.47 8.97
CA GLN A 3 8.37 1.05 8.83
C GLN A 3 8.51 -0.34 9.43
N ASN A 4 8.97 -1.32 8.65
CA ASN A 4 8.99 -2.72 9.10
C ASN A 4 9.98 -2.92 10.25
N GLU A 5 11.10 -2.19 10.20
CA GLU A 5 12.18 -2.24 11.17
C GLU A 5 11.74 -1.69 12.54
N GLU A 6 10.92 -0.65 12.56
CA GLU A 6 10.33 -0.10 13.80
C GLU A 6 9.21 -0.99 14.37
N MET A 7 8.75 -1.96 13.58
CA MET A 7 7.65 -2.88 13.90
C MET A 7 8.14 -4.31 14.15
N ASP A 8 9.43 -4.50 14.43
CA ASP A 8 10.07 -5.79 14.72
C ASP A 8 9.79 -6.88 13.66
N GLY A 9 9.64 -6.49 12.39
CA GLY A 9 9.36 -7.42 11.30
C GLY A 9 7.88 -7.71 11.04
N LEU A 10 6.95 -7.12 11.82
CA LEU A 10 5.51 -7.27 11.57
C LEU A 10 5.14 -6.64 10.24
N GLY A 11 4.71 -7.41 9.23
CA GLY A 11 4.37 -6.95 7.89
C GLY A 11 3.16 -6.00 7.83
N VAL A 12 3.20 -5.07 6.86
CA VAL A 12 2.19 -4.01 6.69
C VAL A 12 0.77 -4.54 6.53
N ASP A 13 0.59 -5.67 5.85
CA ASP A 13 -0.73 -6.23 5.59
C ASP A 13 -1.35 -6.88 6.85
N ILE A 14 -0.52 -7.44 7.74
CA ILE A 14 -0.98 -7.91 9.06
C ILE A 14 -1.30 -6.72 9.95
N TYR A 15 -0.44 -5.71 9.96
CA TYR A 15 -0.64 -4.49 10.72
C TYR A 15 -1.94 -3.76 10.35
N VAL A 16 -2.22 -3.58 9.05
CA VAL A 16 -3.47 -3.00 8.55
C VAL A 16 -4.68 -3.86 8.95
N ARG A 17 -4.58 -5.19 8.90
CA ARG A 17 -5.64 -6.08 9.37
C ARG A 17 -5.93 -5.92 10.86
N ALA A 18 -4.91 -5.82 11.69
CA ALA A 18 -5.06 -5.61 13.13
C ALA A 18 -5.73 -4.25 13.44
N LEU A 19 -5.30 -3.17 12.78
CA LEU A 19 -5.94 -1.86 12.93
C LEU A 19 -7.42 -1.88 12.52
N LYS A 20 -7.75 -2.56 11.41
CA LYS A 20 -9.16 -2.75 11.00
C LYS A 20 -9.96 -3.56 12.02
N ALA A 21 -9.36 -4.56 12.66
CA ALA A 21 -10.00 -5.35 13.71
C ALA A 21 -10.31 -4.52 14.97
N GLU A 22 -9.53 -3.48 15.25
CA GLU A 22 -9.84 -2.46 16.29
C GLU A 22 -10.94 -1.46 15.86
N GLY A 23 -11.49 -1.61 14.65
CA GLY A 23 -12.58 -0.79 14.12
C GLY A 23 -12.12 0.45 13.35
N LEU A 24 -10.82 0.58 13.03
CA LEU A 24 -10.33 1.73 12.26
C LEU A 24 -10.67 1.60 10.78
N GLU A 25 -11.15 2.69 10.19
CA GLU A 25 -11.22 2.85 8.75
C GLU A 25 -9.83 3.19 8.22
N ILE A 26 -9.02 2.17 7.95
CA ILE A 26 -7.68 2.34 7.38
C ILE A 26 -7.51 1.52 6.12
N LYS A 27 -6.83 2.09 5.13
CA LYS A 27 -6.56 1.43 3.85
C LYS A 27 -5.17 1.77 3.34
N LYS A 28 -4.68 1.01 2.35
CA LYS A 28 -3.60 1.51 1.49
C LYS A 28 -4.10 2.73 0.71
N PRO A 29 -3.23 3.67 0.33
CA PRO A 29 -3.66 4.80 -0.49
C PRO A 29 -4.42 4.32 -1.73
N GLY A 30 -5.52 5.01 -2.04
CA GLY A 30 -6.42 4.60 -3.13
C GLY A 30 -5.75 4.64 -4.50
N SER A 31 -4.79 5.55 -4.69
CA SER A 31 -4.02 5.66 -5.92
C SER A 31 -2.72 4.87 -5.80
N SER A 32 -2.65 3.72 -6.46
CA SER A 32 -1.37 3.06 -6.74
C SER A 32 -0.46 3.99 -7.56
N PRO A 33 0.86 3.80 -7.54
CA PRO A 33 1.76 4.54 -8.41
C PRO A 33 1.28 4.44 -9.86
N LEU A 34 1.06 5.60 -10.49
CA LEU A 34 0.38 5.65 -11.80
C LEU A 34 1.13 4.86 -12.87
N HIS A 35 2.46 4.86 -12.82
CA HIS A 35 3.31 4.13 -13.76
C HIS A 35 3.13 2.61 -13.70
N MET A 36 2.52 2.10 -12.61
CA MET A 36 2.22 0.68 -12.45
C MET A 36 0.84 0.28 -12.98
N LEU A 37 0.01 1.23 -13.42
CA LEU A 37 -1.27 0.89 -14.05
C LEU A 37 -1.02 0.27 -15.44
N PRO A 38 -1.84 -0.70 -15.89
CA PRO A 38 -1.64 -1.39 -17.17
C PRO A 38 -1.48 -0.45 -18.37
N LEU A 39 -2.18 0.69 -18.34
CA LEU A 39 -2.11 1.73 -19.37
C LEU A 39 -0.69 2.30 -19.57
N PHE A 40 0.14 2.28 -18.53
CA PHE A 40 1.50 2.81 -18.56
C PHE A 40 2.56 1.73 -18.79
N GLN A 41 2.15 0.46 -18.86
CA GLN A 41 3.02 -0.71 -19.05
C GLN A 41 2.95 -1.29 -20.47
N THR A 42 2.14 -0.68 -21.35
CA THR A 42 2.00 -1.12 -22.75
C THR A 42 1.70 0.05 -23.67
N LEU A 43 2.15 -0.06 -24.93
CA LEU A 43 1.75 0.84 -26.03
C LEU A 43 0.57 0.30 -26.83
N ASN A 44 0.21 -0.96 -26.62
CA ASN A 44 -0.87 -1.65 -27.31
C ASN A 44 -2.10 -1.76 -26.39
N ASP A 45 -2.49 -0.65 -25.80
CA ASP A 45 -3.63 -0.56 -24.86
C ASP A 45 -5.00 -0.53 -25.55
N GLY A 46 -5.03 -0.39 -26.88
CA GLY A 46 -6.27 -0.34 -27.68
C GLY A 46 -7.04 0.98 -27.62
N ILE A 47 -6.68 1.90 -26.72
CA ILE A 47 -7.31 3.22 -26.55
C ILE A 47 -6.60 4.24 -27.42
N TYR A 48 -5.26 4.29 -27.34
CA TYR A 48 -4.43 5.26 -28.04
C TYR A 48 -3.83 4.66 -29.32
N GLN A 49 -4.68 4.44 -30.33
CA GLN A 49 -4.32 3.72 -31.56
C GLN A 49 -3.18 4.39 -32.36
N GLY A 50 -3.08 5.72 -32.31
CA GLY A 50 -1.97 6.49 -32.90
C GLY A 50 -0.71 6.54 -32.04
N GLY A 51 -0.69 5.87 -30.89
CA GLY A 51 0.40 5.86 -29.92
C GLY A 51 0.58 7.16 -29.12
N TRP A 52 0.04 8.30 -29.57
CA TRP A 52 0.07 9.56 -28.80
C TRP A 52 -0.73 9.44 -27.50
N PRO A 53 -0.24 9.96 -26.35
CA PRO A 53 0.98 10.76 -26.17
C PRO A 53 2.27 9.94 -25.96
N ARG A 54 2.19 8.61 -25.81
CA ARG A 54 3.34 7.74 -25.48
C ARG A 54 4.33 7.53 -26.63
N ARG A 55 3.87 7.66 -27.89
CA ARG A 55 4.65 7.74 -29.13
C ARG A 55 4.65 9.16 -29.69
N SER A 56 4.95 10.13 -28.85
CA SER A 56 5.03 11.52 -29.27
C SER A 56 6.30 11.74 -30.10
N PRO A 57 6.23 12.43 -31.26
CA PRO A 57 7.43 12.84 -32.00
C PRO A 57 8.25 13.88 -31.24
N TYR A 58 7.70 14.45 -30.16
CA TYR A 58 8.38 15.40 -29.27
C TYR A 58 9.07 14.72 -28.07
N ALA A 59 8.94 13.40 -27.92
CA ALA A 59 9.61 12.63 -26.87
C ALA A 59 10.82 11.89 -27.45
N GLU A 60 11.92 11.84 -26.69
CA GLU A 60 13.16 11.16 -27.10
C GLU A 60 13.03 9.64 -27.18
N ARG A 61 12.01 9.08 -26.51
CA ARG A 61 11.74 7.64 -26.47
C ARG A 61 10.27 7.36 -26.24
N GLU A 62 9.87 6.14 -26.59
CA GLU A 62 8.60 5.60 -26.12
C GLU A 62 8.63 5.42 -24.59
N ILE A 63 7.51 5.75 -23.95
CA ILE A 63 7.37 5.66 -22.49
C ILE A 63 6.54 4.43 -22.15
N VAL A 64 7.23 3.37 -21.73
CA VAL A 64 6.65 2.16 -21.14
C VAL A 64 7.35 1.95 -19.81
N TYR A 65 6.57 1.95 -18.74
CA TYR A 65 7.09 1.78 -17.39
C TYR A 65 7.06 0.32 -16.96
N LYS A 66 7.97 -0.03 -16.06
CA LYS A 66 8.02 -1.31 -15.37
C LYS A 66 8.32 -1.09 -13.89
N ASN A 67 8.15 -2.17 -13.12
CA ASN A 67 8.52 -2.19 -11.72
C ASN A 67 9.99 -1.79 -11.54
N GLY A 68 10.26 -0.89 -10.60
CA GLY A 68 11.61 -0.38 -10.32
C GLY A 68 12.01 0.84 -11.13
N ASP A 69 11.20 1.33 -12.08
CA ASP A 69 11.50 2.57 -12.80
C ASP A 69 11.35 3.80 -11.90
N LEU A 70 10.44 3.76 -10.92
CA LEU A 70 10.24 4.82 -9.92
C LEU A 70 10.29 4.23 -8.50
N PRO A 71 11.47 3.75 -8.05
CA PRO A 71 11.60 2.93 -6.84
C PRO A 71 11.23 3.70 -5.57
N VAL A 72 11.44 5.02 -5.54
CA VAL A 72 11.05 5.87 -4.40
C VAL A 72 9.53 5.96 -4.28
N SER A 73 8.82 6.13 -5.41
CA SER A 73 7.35 6.18 -5.43
C SER A 73 6.73 4.83 -5.06
N GLU A 74 7.32 3.73 -5.53
CA GLU A 74 6.92 2.37 -5.18
C GLU A 74 7.13 2.09 -3.69
N ALA A 75 8.30 2.44 -3.15
CA ALA A 75 8.60 2.30 -1.73
C ALA A 75 7.67 3.14 -0.85
N TYR A 76 7.40 4.40 -1.24
CA TYR A 76 6.42 5.26 -0.56
C TYR A 76 5.05 4.58 -0.48
N TYR A 77 4.54 4.08 -1.61
CA TYR A 77 3.23 3.44 -1.67
C TYR A 77 3.15 2.19 -0.79
N SER A 78 4.21 1.37 -0.77
CA SER A 78 4.25 0.14 0.03
C SER A 78 4.14 0.38 1.55
N LYS A 79 4.55 1.57 2.02
CA LYS A 79 4.60 1.97 3.43
C LYS A 79 3.49 2.94 3.84
N ALA A 80 2.74 3.46 2.88
CA ALA A 80 1.74 4.49 3.12
C ALA A 80 0.43 3.89 3.64
N LEU A 81 -0.23 4.62 4.52
CA LEU A 81 -1.54 4.32 5.07
C LEU A 81 -2.44 5.53 4.86
N SER A 82 -3.69 5.29 4.50
CA SER A 82 -4.71 6.32 4.32
C SER A 82 -5.73 6.18 5.44
N LEU A 83 -5.89 7.28 6.18
CA LEU A 83 -6.91 7.48 7.20
C LEU A 83 -8.03 8.36 6.63
N PRO A 84 -9.19 8.45 7.29
CA PRO A 84 -10.22 9.42 6.95
C PRO A 84 -9.69 10.85 7.15
N THR A 85 -10.29 11.78 6.43
CA THR A 85 -10.07 13.20 6.70
C THR A 85 -10.91 13.61 7.89
N PHE A 86 -10.27 14.10 8.94
CA PHE A 86 -10.92 14.73 10.08
C PHE A 86 -10.94 16.24 9.84
N THR A 87 -12.13 16.81 9.71
CA THR A 87 -12.30 18.22 9.29
C THR A 87 -12.91 19.09 10.37
N SER A 88 -13.46 18.50 11.43
CA SER A 88 -14.24 19.22 12.41
C SER A 88 -13.65 19.13 13.82
N PRO A 89 -13.81 20.16 14.68
CA PRO A 89 -13.30 20.11 16.06
C PRO A 89 -13.84 18.94 16.90
N GLU A 90 -15.07 18.51 16.64
CA GLU A 90 -15.70 17.34 17.27
C GLU A 90 -14.99 16.01 16.94
N ASP A 91 -14.19 15.97 15.87
CA ASP A 91 -13.43 14.78 15.49
C ASP A 91 -12.31 14.45 16.48
N LYS A 92 -12.01 15.35 17.44
CA LYS A 92 -10.98 15.10 18.47
C LYS A 92 -11.17 13.76 19.17
N LYS A 93 -12.42 13.40 19.49
CA LYS A 93 -12.73 12.13 20.17
C LYS A 93 -12.39 10.92 19.30
N ILE A 94 -12.70 10.95 18.01
CA ILE A 94 -12.38 9.84 17.09
C ILE A 94 -10.87 9.79 16.82
N ILE A 95 -10.18 10.93 16.75
CA ILE A 95 -8.71 10.98 16.62
C ILE A 95 -8.03 10.32 17.82
N GLU A 96 -8.51 10.57 19.05
CA GLU A 96 -8.00 9.93 20.27
C GLU A 96 -8.23 8.40 20.25
N GLN A 97 -9.38 7.94 19.74
CA GLN A 97 -9.66 6.51 19.55
C GLN A 97 -8.71 5.88 18.53
N TYR A 98 -8.46 6.55 17.39
CA TYR A 98 -7.47 6.11 16.42
C TYR A 98 -6.09 5.97 17.08
N SER A 99 -5.62 7.03 17.75
CA SER A 99 -4.32 7.03 18.46
C SER A 99 -4.19 5.87 19.45
N SER A 100 -5.27 5.60 20.21
CA SER A 100 -5.31 4.51 21.19
C SER A 100 -5.23 3.13 20.51
N ALA A 101 -5.94 2.93 19.40
CA ALA A 101 -5.89 1.68 18.65
C ALA A 101 -4.51 1.46 18.00
N PHE A 102 -3.91 2.50 17.41
CA PHE A 102 -2.54 2.45 16.89
C PHE A 102 -1.54 2.02 17.97
N ARG A 103 -1.65 2.61 19.17
CA ARG A 103 -0.83 2.24 20.33
C ARG A 103 -1.05 0.79 20.74
N LYS A 104 -2.32 0.37 20.91
CA LYS A 104 -2.66 -1.01 21.30
C LYS A 104 -2.10 -2.04 20.33
N VAL A 105 -2.28 -1.83 19.02
CA VAL A 105 -1.75 -2.75 17.99
C VAL A 105 -0.22 -2.80 18.04
N TYR A 106 0.44 -1.65 18.24
CA TYR A 106 1.89 -1.59 18.38
C TYR A 106 2.40 -2.34 19.63
N GLU A 107 1.77 -2.13 20.78
CA GLU A 107 2.13 -2.78 22.04
C GLU A 107 1.96 -4.30 21.98
N ASN A 108 0.98 -4.80 21.20
CA ASN A 108 0.70 -6.23 21.03
C ASN A 108 1.33 -6.83 19.75
N ARG A 109 2.27 -6.13 19.09
CA ARG A 109 2.84 -6.57 17.80
C ARG A 109 3.55 -7.92 17.86
N ALA A 110 4.10 -8.32 19.00
CA ALA A 110 4.76 -9.61 19.16
C ALA A 110 3.79 -10.78 18.91
N GLU A 111 2.56 -10.68 19.38
CA GLU A 111 1.51 -11.68 19.11
C GLU A 111 1.12 -11.69 17.63
N LEU A 112 1.05 -10.51 17.01
CA LEU A 112 0.77 -10.38 15.58
C LEU A 112 1.90 -10.97 14.71
N ILE A 113 3.16 -10.86 15.15
CA ILE A 113 4.31 -11.51 14.48
C ILE A 113 4.20 -13.02 14.60
N ASN A 114 3.86 -13.55 15.77
CA ASN A 114 3.61 -14.99 15.94
C ASN A 114 2.49 -15.49 15.02
N TYR A 115 1.40 -14.72 14.93
CA TYR A 115 0.32 -15.01 13.99
C TYR A 115 0.79 -14.92 12.52
N GLN A 116 1.57 -13.91 12.14
CA GLN A 116 2.11 -13.79 10.80
C GLN A 116 2.95 -15.02 10.41
N ASN A 117 3.79 -15.49 11.33
CA ASN A 117 4.68 -16.61 11.12
C ASN A 117 3.95 -17.97 11.10
N SER A 118 2.71 -18.04 11.62
CA SER A 118 1.89 -19.24 11.55
C SER A 118 1.03 -19.32 10.28
N LEU A 119 0.99 -18.27 9.47
CA LEU A 119 0.25 -18.29 8.21
C LEU A 119 0.95 -19.21 7.20
N PRO A 120 0.19 -20.02 6.44
CA PRO A 120 0.75 -20.89 5.41
C PRO A 120 1.42 -20.05 4.33
N THR A 121 2.60 -20.50 3.90
CA THR A 121 3.34 -19.87 2.80
C THR A 121 2.80 -20.36 1.45
N ILE A 122 3.03 -19.61 0.38
CA ILE A 122 2.59 -19.99 -0.99
C ILE A 122 3.10 -21.39 -1.39
N SER A 123 4.26 -21.83 -0.88
CA SER A 123 4.79 -23.19 -1.08
C SER A 123 4.01 -24.31 -0.40
N ASP A 124 3.12 -23.99 0.55
CA ASP A 124 2.31 -24.97 1.27
C ASP A 124 1.01 -25.32 0.53
N TRP A 125 0.60 -24.51 -0.46
CA TRP A 125 -0.65 -24.67 -1.21
C TRP A 125 -0.56 -25.65 -2.41
N GLY A 126 0.54 -26.40 -2.52
CA GLY A 126 0.81 -27.32 -3.64
C GLY A 126 1.25 -28.73 -3.21
N LYS A 127 0.96 -29.14 -1.97
CA LYS A 127 1.35 -30.46 -1.42
C LYS A 127 0.18 -31.44 -1.21
N GLU A 128 -0.89 -31.30 -1.98
CA GLU A 128 -1.99 -32.29 -2.03
C GLU A 128 -2.11 -32.93 -3.42
#